data_AF-A0A6N7LBT6-F1
#
_entry.id   AF-A0A6N7LBT6-F1
#
_cell.length_a   1.000
_cell.length_b   1.000
_cell.length_c   1.000
_cell.angle_alpha   90.00
_cell.angle_beta   90.00
_cell.angle_gamma   90.00
#
_symmetry.space_group_name_H-M   'P 1'
#
loop_
_entity.id
_entity.type
_entity.pdbx_description
1 polymer ?
#
loop_
_entity_poly.entity_id
_entity_poly.type
_entity_poly.pdbx_seq_one_letter_code
_entity_poly.pdbx_strand_id
1 'polypeptide(L)'
;MRTRAALAVEAGKPLVVTEVELEGPRAGEVLVEVKATGICHTDDFTLSGADPEGLFPAILGHEGAGIVVDVGPGVTSVKKGDHVIPLYTPECRACPSCLSRKTNLCTAIRATQGQGVMPDGTSRFSLNGEKLHHYMGCSTFANFT
;
A
#
# COMPACT_ATOMS: atom_id res chain seq x y z
N MET A 1 -13.82 4.71 -6.42
CA MET A 1 -13.76 6.18 -6.40
C MET A 1 -12.61 6.66 -7.27
N ARG A 2 -12.52 7.98 -7.55
CA ARG A 2 -11.29 8.58 -8.08
C ARG A 2 -10.47 9.17 -6.94
N THR A 3 -9.16 9.09 -7.04
CA THR A 3 -8.24 9.68 -6.07
C THR A 3 -7.05 10.30 -6.78
N ARG A 4 -6.52 11.40 -6.26
CA ARG A 4 -5.30 12.03 -6.75
C ARG A 4 -4.09 11.27 -6.18
N ALA A 5 -3.17 10.86 -7.05
CA ALA A 5 -1.97 10.11 -6.68
C ALA A 5 -0.75 10.60 -7.47
N ALA A 6 0.44 10.38 -6.92
CA ALA A 6 1.71 10.55 -7.62
C ALA A 6 2.16 9.19 -8.17
N LEU A 7 2.04 9.03 -9.49
CA LEU A 7 2.27 7.78 -10.20
C LEU A 7 3.73 7.68 -10.66
N ALA A 8 4.40 6.59 -10.27
CA ALA A 8 5.66 6.18 -10.88
C ALA A 8 5.34 5.40 -12.16
N VAL A 9 5.44 6.05 -13.31
CA VAL A 9 5.09 5.44 -14.61
C VAL A 9 6.19 4.47 -15.08
N GLU A 10 7.45 4.86 -14.90
CA GLU A 10 8.63 4.13 -15.34
C GLU A 10 9.81 4.47 -14.41
N ALA A 11 10.77 3.55 -14.29
CA ALA A 11 12.02 3.77 -13.58
C ALA A 11 12.78 5.01 -14.06
N GLY A 12 13.34 5.77 -13.12
CA GLY A 12 14.14 6.97 -13.33
C GLY A 12 13.38 8.18 -13.85
N LYS A 13 12.05 8.09 -14.01
CA LYS A 13 11.21 9.23 -14.45
C LYS A 13 10.62 9.96 -13.25
N PRO A 14 10.39 11.29 -13.35
CA PRO A 14 9.62 12.02 -12.35
C PRO A 14 8.23 11.42 -12.16
N LEU A 15 7.72 11.47 -10.92
CA LEU A 15 6.35 11.08 -10.62
C LEU A 15 5.35 11.98 -11.37
N VAL A 16 4.30 11.38 -11.91
CA VAL A 16 3.20 12.09 -12.57
C VAL A 16 2.04 12.20 -11.61
N VAL A 17 1.65 13.42 -11.26
CA VAL A 17 0.47 13.62 -10.40
C VAL A 17 -0.79 13.61 -11.26
N THR A 18 -1.64 12.61 -11.06
CA THR A 18 -2.86 12.39 -11.85
C THR A 18 -3.99 11.87 -10.96
N GLU A 19 -5.22 11.86 -11.49
CA GLU A 19 -6.29 11.06 -10.92
C GLU A 19 -6.20 9.62 -11.39
N VAL A 20 -6.46 8.68 -10.49
CA VAL A 20 -6.53 7.22 -10.74
C VAL A 20 -7.84 6.66 -10.18
N GLU A 21 -8.25 5.51 -10.69
CA GLU A 21 -9.34 4.74 -10.11
C GLU A 21 -8.86 3.96 -8.88
N LEU A 22 -9.66 3.99 -7.80
CA LEU A 22 -9.46 3.23 -6.57
C LEU A 22 -10.72 2.47 -6.19
N GLU A 23 -10.65 1.15 -6.13
CA GLU A 23 -11.73 0.30 -5.62
C GLU A 23 -11.94 0.49 -4.11
N GLY A 24 -13.16 0.21 -3.62
CA GLY A 24 -13.43 0.20 -2.18
C GLY A 24 -12.78 -1.01 -1.47
N PRO A 25 -12.68 -0.99 -0.13
CA PRO A 25 -12.02 -2.06 0.61
C PRO A 25 -12.83 -3.36 0.53
N ARG A 26 -12.13 -4.48 0.25
CA ARG A 26 -12.69 -5.84 0.32
C ARG A 26 -12.56 -6.41 1.74
N ALA A 27 -13.00 -7.65 1.93
CA ALA A 27 -12.95 -8.31 3.23
C ALA A 27 -11.53 -8.27 3.85
N GLY A 28 -11.42 -7.79 5.08
CA GLY A 28 -10.15 -7.61 5.79
C GLY A 28 -9.35 -6.37 5.41
N GLU A 29 -9.83 -5.52 4.50
CA GLU A 29 -9.12 -4.32 4.04
C GLU A 29 -9.67 -3.04 4.65
N VAL A 30 -8.85 -1.98 4.62
CA VAL A 30 -9.17 -0.68 5.20
C VAL A 30 -8.87 0.38 4.15
N LEU A 31 -9.81 1.30 3.93
CA LEU A 31 -9.60 2.47 3.09
C LEU A 31 -9.23 3.66 3.97
N VAL A 32 -8.08 4.27 3.66
CA VAL A 32 -7.50 5.34 4.46
C VAL A 32 -7.41 6.62 3.64
N GLU A 33 -7.88 7.73 4.18
CA GLU A 33 -7.52 9.06 3.68
C GLU A 33 -6.15 9.44 4.23
N VAL A 34 -5.14 9.47 3.37
CA VAL A 34 -3.77 9.82 3.75
C VAL A 34 -3.70 11.32 4.01
N LYS A 35 -3.23 11.70 5.20
CA LYS A 35 -3.11 13.11 5.63
C LYS A 35 -1.69 13.62 5.50
N ALA A 36 -0.71 12.76 5.69
CA ALA A 36 0.70 13.06 5.50
C ALA A 36 1.46 11.80 5.08
N THR A 37 2.52 11.98 4.30
CA THR A 37 3.47 10.92 3.95
C THR A 37 4.88 11.52 3.87
N GLY A 38 5.85 10.82 4.44
CA GLY A 38 7.27 11.10 4.24
C GLY A 38 7.77 10.60 2.88
N ILE A 39 8.92 11.09 2.46
CA ILE A 39 9.69 10.53 1.34
C ILE A 39 10.89 9.81 1.94
N CYS A 40 10.92 8.49 1.78
CA CYS A 40 12.02 7.66 2.23
C CYS A 40 13.07 7.51 1.13
N HIS A 41 14.31 7.20 1.53
CA HIS A 41 15.31 6.73 0.58
C HIS A 41 14.85 5.47 -0.17
N THR A 42 14.09 4.57 0.47
CA THR A 42 13.61 3.35 -0.20
C THR A 42 12.66 3.67 -1.36
N ASP A 43 11.81 4.70 -1.23
CA ASP A 43 10.94 5.14 -2.33
C ASP A 43 11.76 5.68 -3.51
N ASP A 44 12.80 6.46 -3.24
CA ASP A 44 13.75 6.99 -4.24
C ASP A 44 14.58 5.87 -4.91
N PHE A 45 15.07 4.93 -4.10
CA PHE A 45 15.80 3.76 -4.58
C PHE A 45 14.93 2.90 -5.51
N THR A 46 13.68 2.63 -5.15
CA THR A 46 12.72 1.96 -6.04
C THR A 46 12.49 2.79 -7.30
N LEU A 47 12.17 4.08 -7.17
CA LEU A 47 11.91 4.97 -8.32
C LEU A 47 13.10 5.02 -9.29
N SER A 48 14.34 4.97 -8.80
CA SER A 48 15.55 4.99 -9.62
C SER A 48 15.68 3.80 -10.57
N GLY A 49 14.97 2.69 -10.30
CA GLY A 49 15.10 1.43 -11.02
C GLY A 49 16.29 0.56 -10.58
N ALA A 50 17.05 1.00 -9.57
CA ALA A 50 18.15 0.21 -9.00
C ALA A 50 17.64 -0.89 -8.04
N ASP A 51 16.40 -0.79 -7.57
CA ASP A 51 15.74 -1.81 -6.78
C ASP A 51 15.28 -2.98 -7.66
N PRO A 52 15.83 -4.21 -7.49
CA PRO A 52 15.42 -5.37 -8.27
C PRO A 52 13.97 -5.81 -7.98
N GLU A 53 13.37 -5.36 -6.88
CA GLU A 53 11.95 -5.62 -6.54
C GLU A 53 11.00 -4.53 -7.06
N GLY A 54 11.54 -3.49 -7.73
CA GLY A 54 10.75 -2.37 -8.24
C GLY A 54 9.79 -2.78 -9.37
N LEU A 55 8.51 -2.44 -9.20
CA LEU A 55 7.46 -2.68 -10.19
C LEU A 55 6.90 -1.35 -10.69
N PHE A 56 6.59 -1.28 -11.99
CA PHE A 56 6.02 -0.11 -12.64
C PHE A 56 4.90 -0.55 -13.61
N PRO A 57 3.81 0.22 -13.76
CA PRO A 57 3.53 1.47 -13.06
C PRO A 57 3.03 1.23 -11.62
N ALA A 58 3.44 2.07 -10.67
CA ALA A 58 3.10 1.91 -9.24
C ALA A 58 2.83 3.23 -8.53
N ILE A 59 2.04 3.16 -7.46
CA ILE A 59 1.90 4.25 -6.48
C ILE A 59 2.80 3.90 -5.30
N LEU A 60 3.92 4.64 -5.18
CA LEU A 60 4.93 4.43 -4.13
C LEU A 60 4.48 5.02 -2.78
N GLY A 61 5.40 5.09 -1.82
CA GLY A 61 5.17 5.62 -0.49
C GLY A 61 4.76 4.53 0.50
N HIS A 62 5.47 4.49 1.62
CA HIS A 62 5.20 3.54 2.72
C HIS A 62 5.26 4.17 4.12
N GLU A 63 5.64 5.45 4.22
CA GLU A 63 5.75 6.21 5.49
C GLU A 63 4.60 7.22 5.61
N GLY A 64 3.35 6.74 5.67
CA GLY A 64 2.15 7.57 5.73
C GLY A 64 1.41 7.53 7.08
N ALA A 65 0.56 8.52 7.29
CA ALA A 65 -0.43 8.53 8.36
C ALA A 65 -1.74 9.13 7.84
N GLY A 66 -2.87 8.61 8.32
CA GLY A 66 -4.17 8.98 7.79
C GLY A 66 -5.32 8.68 8.72
N ILE A 67 -6.52 8.83 8.18
CA ILE A 67 -7.78 8.58 8.88
C ILE A 67 -8.53 7.49 8.13
N VAL A 68 -9.02 6.47 8.84
CA VAL A 68 -9.87 5.44 8.25
C VAL A 68 -11.18 6.06 7.77
N VAL A 69 -11.51 5.89 6.50
CA VAL A 69 -12.77 6.40 5.91
C VAL A 69 -13.79 5.30 5.65
N ASP A 70 -13.34 4.07 5.43
CA ASP A 70 -14.17 2.89 5.30
C ASP A 70 -13.41 1.60 5.67
N VAL A 71 -14.14 0.54 6.01
CA VAL A 71 -13.58 -0.78 6.35
C VAL A 71 -14.36 -1.87 5.65
N GLY A 72 -13.63 -2.88 5.15
CA GLY A 72 -14.25 -4.04 4.55
C GLY A 72 -14.81 -5.03 5.58
N PRO A 73 -15.60 -6.02 5.13
CA PRO A 73 -16.15 -7.05 6.00
C PRO A 73 -15.07 -7.76 6.85
N GLY A 74 -15.37 -8.00 8.13
CA GLY A 74 -14.49 -8.74 9.04
C GLY A 74 -13.38 -7.92 9.71
N VAL A 75 -13.20 -6.64 9.36
CA VAL A 75 -12.31 -5.74 10.08
C VAL A 75 -12.89 -5.44 11.47
N THR A 76 -12.11 -5.68 12.52
CA THR A 76 -12.51 -5.46 13.92
C THR A 76 -11.51 -4.62 14.72
N SER A 77 -10.31 -4.40 14.18
CA SER A 77 -9.20 -3.73 14.85
C SER A 77 -9.23 -2.20 14.75
N VAL A 78 -9.92 -1.65 13.74
CA VAL A 78 -10.08 -0.21 13.48
C VAL A 78 -11.49 0.06 12.94
N LYS A 79 -11.92 1.33 13.00
CA LYS A 79 -13.19 1.79 12.43
C LYS A 79 -13.03 3.17 11.80
N LYS A 80 -14.05 3.57 11.03
CA LYS A 80 -14.13 4.92 10.44
C LYS A 80 -13.87 6.02 11.49
N GLY A 81 -12.97 6.94 11.16
CA GLY A 81 -12.54 8.05 12.01
C GLY A 81 -11.28 7.78 12.83
N ASP A 82 -10.81 6.53 12.93
CA ASP A 82 -9.57 6.23 13.64
C ASP A 82 -8.36 6.78 12.88
N HIS A 83 -7.38 7.29 13.62
CA HIS A 83 -6.08 7.67 13.08
C HIS A 83 -5.20 6.41 12.96
N VAL A 84 -4.58 6.21 11.81
CA VAL A 84 -3.81 5.00 11.50
C VAL A 84 -2.50 5.31 10.79
N ILE A 85 -1.54 4.39 10.94
CA ILE A 85 -0.28 4.34 10.21
C ILE A 85 -0.26 3.01 9.45
N PRO A 86 -0.12 3.01 8.11
CA PRO A 86 0.06 1.78 7.34
C PRO A 86 1.35 1.05 7.74
N LEU A 87 1.30 -0.27 7.76
CA LEU A 87 2.43 -1.11 8.18
C LEU A 87 2.98 -1.86 6.96
N TYR A 88 4.13 -1.41 6.45
CA TYR A 88 4.80 -2.10 5.34
C TYR A 88 5.25 -3.53 5.73
N THR A 89 5.49 -3.75 7.02
CA THR A 89 5.63 -5.09 7.62
C THR A 89 4.39 -5.38 8.47
N PRO A 90 3.52 -6.32 8.07
CA PRO A 90 2.27 -6.57 8.80
C PRO A 90 2.50 -7.36 10.09
N GLU A 91 1.48 -7.42 10.94
CA GLU A 91 1.44 -8.25 12.15
C GLU A 91 0.11 -9.03 12.23
N CYS A 92 0.07 -10.26 11.69
CA CYS A 92 -1.16 -11.05 11.69
C CYS A 92 -1.54 -11.67 13.05
N ARG A 93 -0.62 -11.64 14.03
CA ARG A 93 -0.79 -12.17 15.40
C ARG A 93 -1.13 -13.65 15.51
N ALA A 94 -1.02 -14.41 14.42
CA ALA A 94 -1.37 -15.84 14.38
C ALA A 94 -0.26 -16.73 13.80
N CYS A 95 0.64 -16.21 12.97
CA CYS A 95 1.70 -17.01 12.36
C CYS A 95 2.85 -17.27 13.35
N PRO A 96 3.67 -18.32 13.13
CA PRO A 96 4.79 -18.64 14.02
C PRO A 96 5.76 -17.47 14.25
N SER A 97 5.98 -16.62 13.24
CA SER A 97 6.82 -15.43 13.38
C SER A 97 6.20 -14.38 14.30
N CYS A 98 4.90 -14.08 14.19
CA CYS A 98 4.23 -13.12 15.07
C CYS A 98 4.08 -13.65 16.50
N LEU A 99 4.01 -14.97 16.70
CA LEU A 99 3.97 -15.57 18.03
C LEU A 99 5.37 -15.70 18.67
N SER A 100 6.42 -15.47 17.90
CA SER A 100 7.81 -15.51 18.36
C SER A 100 8.21 -14.21 19.05
N ARG A 101 9.02 -14.30 20.11
CA ARG A 101 9.64 -13.14 20.75
C ARG A 101 10.98 -12.72 20.11
N LYS A 102 11.36 -13.33 18.98
CA LYS A 102 12.68 -13.15 18.36
C LYS A 102 12.64 -12.41 17.01
N THR A 103 11.47 -12.18 16.44
CA THR A 103 11.32 -11.56 15.12
C THR A 103 10.00 -10.81 15.02
N ASN A 104 9.95 -9.82 14.15
CA ASN A 104 8.74 -9.10 13.74
C ASN A 104 8.35 -9.40 12.28
N LEU A 105 9.05 -10.31 11.60
CA LEU A 105 8.86 -10.59 10.18
C LEU A 105 7.69 -11.56 9.97
N CYS A 106 6.48 -11.03 9.97
CA CYS A 106 5.26 -11.79 9.73
C CYS A 106 5.35 -12.60 8.43
N THR A 107 4.82 -13.82 8.46
CA THR A 107 4.82 -14.72 7.29
C THR A 107 3.47 -14.81 6.57
N ALA A 108 2.45 -14.09 7.03
CA ALA A 108 1.08 -14.20 6.50
C ALA A 108 0.95 -13.73 5.04
N ILE A 109 1.76 -12.75 4.62
CA ILE A 109 1.71 -12.19 3.26
C ILE A 109 2.88 -12.66 2.39
N ARG A 110 3.62 -13.70 2.79
CA ARG A 110 4.84 -14.12 2.08
C ARG A 110 4.60 -14.51 0.62
N ALA A 111 3.41 -15.01 0.30
CA ALA A 111 3.05 -15.41 -1.06
C ALA A 111 2.89 -14.21 -2.02
N THR A 112 2.53 -13.02 -1.51
CA THR A 112 2.28 -11.81 -2.31
C THR A 112 3.32 -10.71 -2.07
N GLN A 113 4.25 -10.91 -1.14
CA GLN A 113 5.34 -9.98 -0.88
C GLN A 113 6.15 -9.72 -2.15
N GLY A 114 6.35 -8.44 -2.49
CA GLY A 114 7.08 -8.02 -3.68
C GLY A 114 6.31 -8.13 -5.01
N GLN A 115 5.05 -8.57 -5.01
CA GLN A 115 4.25 -8.71 -6.24
C GLN A 115 3.42 -7.46 -6.59
N GLY A 116 3.43 -6.46 -5.72
CA GLY A 116 2.71 -5.20 -5.92
C GLY A 116 1.18 -5.35 -5.98
N VAL A 117 0.64 -6.24 -5.14
CA VAL A 117 -0.80 -6.56 -5.06
C VAL A 117 -1.22 -6.74 -3.59
N MET A 118 -2.52 -6.65 -3.35
CA MET A 118 -3.13 -7.01 -2.07
C MET A 118 -3.00 -8.52 -1.79
N PRO A 119 -3.24 -9.00 -0.55
CA PRO A 119 -3.14 -10.43 -0.22
C PRO A 119 -4.03 -11.36 -1.06
N ASP A 120 -5.08 -10.84 -1.71
CA ASP A 120 -5.94 -11.58 -2.63
C ASP A 120 -5.37 -11.69 -4.07
N GLY A 121 -4.17 -11.17 -4.32
CA GLY A 121 -3.51 -11.22 -5.62
C GLY A 121 -3.96 -10.14 -6.62
N THR A 122 -4.83 -9.22 -6.20
CA THR A 122 -5.36 -8.15 -7.06
C THR A 122 -4.90 -6.77 -6.63
N SER A 123 -5.05 -5.77 -7.50
CA SER A 123 -4.86 -4.36 -7.14
C SER A 123 -6.20 -3.70 -6.84
N ARG A 124 -6.17 -2.68 -5.99
CA ARG A 124 -7.27 -1.71 -5.84
C ARG A 124 -7.11 -0.49 -6.74
N PHE A 125 -5.93 -0.26 -7.32
CA PHE A 125 -5.66 0.89 -8.17
C PHE A 125 -5.66 0.50 -9.65
N SER A 126 -6.27 1.34 -10.47
CA SER A 126 -6.17 1.27 -11.92
C SER A 126 -6.12 2.66 -12.55
N LEU A 127 -5.66 2.72 -13.80
CA LEU A 127 -5.72 3.90 -14.65
C LEU A 127 -6.22 3.49 -16.02
N ASN A 128 -7.39 3.97 -16.42
CA ASN A 128 -8.04 3.62 -17.69
C ASN A 128 -8.29 2.10 -17.84
N GLY A 129 -8.57 1.42 -16.73
CA GLY A 129 -8.79 -0.03 -16.70
C GLY A 129 -7.51 -0.86 -16.61
N GLU A 130 -6.33 -0.26 -16.77
CA GLU A 130 -5.04 -0.94 -16.57
C GLU A 130 -4.66 -0.93 -15.09
N LYS A 131 -4.19 -2.07 -14.59
CA LYS A 131 -3.78 -2.25 -13.19
C LYS A 131 -2.57 -1.38 -12.85
N LEU A 132 -2.61 -0.69 -11.72
CA LEU A 132 -1.43 -0.08 -11.10
C LEU A 132 -0.96 -0.93 -9.92
N HIS A 133 0.34 -1.08 -9.74
CA HIS A 133 0.90 -1.85 -8.63
C HIS A 133 0.78 -1.10 -7.30
N HIS A 134 0.46 -1.85 -6.24
CA HIS A 134 0.62 -1.43 -4.86
C HIS A 134 2.10 -1.44 -4.48
N TYR A 135 2.50 -0.60 -3.53
CA TYR A 135 3.84 -0.54 -3.01
C TYR A 135 3.84 -0.86 -1.52
N MET A 136 4.48 -1.99 -1.17
CA MET A 136 4.61 -2.51 0.19
C MET A 136 3.30 -2.63 0.99
N GLY A 137 2.16 -2.75 0.31
CA GLY A 137 0.83 -2.79 0.95
C GLY A 137 0.41 -1.46 1.59
N CYS A 138 1.05 -0.35 1.20
CA CYS A 138 0.83 0.99 1.77
C CYS A 138 0.38 2.00 0.69
N SER A 139 1.19 2.20 -0.36
CA SER A 139 0.92 3.15 -1.46
C SER A 139 0.49 4.55 -1.00
N THR A 140 1.26 5.15 -0.08
CA THR A 140 0.88 6.40 0.61
C THR A 140 1.07 7.66 -0.23
N PHE A 141 1.60 7.57 -1.45
CA PHE A 141 1.63 8.67 -2.42
C PHE A 141 0.29 8.85 -3.15
N ALA A 142 -0.83 8.63 -2.46
CA ALA A 142 -2.18 8.89 -2.92
C ALA A 142 -3.00 9.53 -1.79
N ASN A 143 -4.00 10.35 -2.13
CA ASN A 143 -4.89 10.94 -1.13
C ASN A 143 -5.73 9.87 -0.40
N PHE A 144 -5.98 8.74 -1.06
CA PHE A 144 -6.68 7.57 -0.52
C PHE A 144 -5.98 6.30 -0.97
N THR A 145 -5.87 5.32 -0.08
CA THR A 145 -5.24 4.01 -0.31
C THR A 145 -5.97 2.93 0.48
#